data_AF-A0A2D4KR55-F1
#
_entry.id   AF-A0A2D4KR55-F1
#
_cell.length_a   1.000
_cell.length_b   1.000
_cell.length_c   1.000
_cell.angle_alpha   90.00
_cell.angle_beta   90.00
_cell.angle_gamma   90.00
#
_symmetry.space_group_name_H-M   'P 1'
#
loop_
_entity.id
_entity.type
_entity.pdbx_description
1 polymer ?
#
loop_
_entity_poly.entity_id
_entity_poly.type
_entity_poly.pdbx_seq_one_letter_code
_entity_poly.pdbx_strand_id
1 'polypeptide(L)'
;MAHNENFNYTLYPISFPTENAAEWKKLFKPCASQRLFLPLILSNVDSLLYVDTDILFLRPVDDIWSFLKKFNSTQIAAMAPEHEEPRIGWYNRFARHPYYGKTGI
;
A
#
# COMPACT_ATOMS: atom_id res chain seq x y z
N MET A 1 -2.67 -19.29 25.98
CA MET A 1 -1.20 -19.08 26.07
C MET A 1 -0.96 -17.65 25.63
N ALA A 2 -0.56 -16.77 26.54
CA ALA A 2 -0.38 -15.35 26.25
C ALA A 2 0.97 -15.17 25.53
N HIS A 3 0.94 -14.82 24.24
CA HIS A 3 2.13 -14.32 23.54
C HIS A 3 2.38 -12.90 24.06
N ASN A 4 3.35 -12.75 24.95
CA ASN A 4 3.88 -11.46 25.37
C ASN A 4 5.03 -11.08 24.42
N GLU A 5 4.69 -10.78 23.16
CA GLU A 5 5.66 -10.26 22.20
C GLU A 5 5.66 -8.74 22.28
N ASN A 6 6.71 -8.18 22.89
CA ASN A 6 6.99 -6.75 22.80
C ASN A 6 7.39 -6.44 21.35
N PHE A 7 6.45 -5.94 20.55
CA PHE A 7 6.76 -5.42 19.24
C PHE A 7 7.25 -3.97 19.37
N ASN A 8 8.38 -3.68 18.73
CA ASN A 8 8.85 -2.30 18.60
C ASN A 8 8.12 -1.66 17.43
N TYR A 9 7.57 -0.47 17.64
CA TYR A 9 6.95 0.31 16.58
C TYR A 9 7.33 1.77 16.69
N THR A 10 7.27 2.45 15.56
CA THR A 10 7.47 3.89 15.46
C THR A 10 6.23 4.48 14.79
N LEU A 11 5.66 5.52 15.39
CA LEU A 11 4.54 6.25 14.79
C LEU A 11 5.08 7.44 14.01
N TYR A 12 4.70 7.51 12.73
CA TYR A 12 5.01 8.63 11.87
C TYR A 12 3.76 9.50 11.71
N PRO A 13 3.82 10.82 11.95
CA PRO A 13 2.70 11.70 11.68
C PRO A 13 2.43 11.77 10.17
N ILE A 14 1.18 12.04 9.80
CA ILE A 14 0.83 12.31 8.40
C ILE A 14 1.54 13.59 7.94
N SER A 15 2.36 13.46 6.91
CA SER A 15 3.14 14.54 6.32
C SER A 15 3.03 14.52 4.80
N PHE A 16 3.26 15.69 4.20
CA PHE A 16 3.30 15.92 2.76
C PHE A 16 4.50 16.82 2.45
N PRO A 17 5.02 16.84 1.21
CA PRO A 17 6.00 17.83 0.79
C PRO A 17 5.49 19.25 1.06
N THR A 18 6.40 20.17 1.41
CA THR A 18 6.04 21.56 1.76
C THR A 18 5.38 22.29 0.59
N GLU A 19 5.83 22.03 -0.62
CA GLU A 19 5.24 22.56 -1.85
C GLU A 19 3.86 21.91 -2.09
N ASN A 20 2.83 22.75 -2.22
CA ASN A 20 1.45 22.36 -2.51
C ASN A 20 0.83 21.35 -1.52
N ALA A 21 1.34 21.25 -0.28
CA ALA A 21 0.87 20.33 0.76
C ALA A 21 -0.66 20.34 0.94
N ALA A 22 -1.26 21.53 0.92
CA ALA A 22 -2.70 21.72 1.10
C ALA A 22 -3.52 21.17 -0.08
N GLU A 23 -2.97 21.22 -1.29
CA GLU A 23 -3.61 20.68 -2.50
C GLU A 23 -3.52 19.16 -2.50
N TRP A 24 -2.33 18.61 -2.21
CA TRP A 24 -2.13 17.17 -2.10
C TRP A 24 -3.04 16.53 -1.06
N LYS A 25 -3.26 17.20 0.08
CA LYS A 25 -4.17 16.74 1.11
C LYS A 25 -5.65 16.74 0.68
N LYS A 26 -6.02 17.54 -0.31
CA LYS A 26 -7.40 17.66 -0.84
C LYS A 26 -7.65 16.83 -2.10
N LEU A 27 -6.60 16.38 -2.79
CA LEU A 27 -6.70 15.63 -4.05
C LEU A 27 -7.54 14.35 -3.91
N PHE A 28 -7.37 13.63 -2.80
CA PHE A 28 -8.13 12.43 -2.43
C PHE A 28 -8.33 12.38 -0.91
N LYS A 29 -8.74 11.23 -0.37
CA LYS A 29 -8.57 10.95 1.07
C LYS A 29 -7.09 11.11 1.44
N PRO A 30 -6.76 11.67 2.62
CA PRO A 30 -5.37 12.01 2.96
C PRO A 30 -4.37 10.86 2.79
N CYS A 31 -4.70 9.65 3.22
CA CYS A 31 -3.81 8.49 3.09
C CYS A 31 -3.56 8.08 1.63
N ALA A 32 -4.57 8.24 0.76
CA ALA A 32 -4.46 7.87 -0.65
C ALA A 32 -3.48 8.78 -1.40
N SER A 33 -3.53 10.09 -1.15
CA SER A 33 -2.57 11.02 -1.76
C SER A 33 -1.21 11.00 -1.06
N GLN A 34 -1.14 10.74 0.25
CA GLN A 34 0.12 10.60 0.98
C GLN A 34 0.99 9.46 0.42
N ARG A 35 0.37 8.37 -0.06
CA ARG A 35 1.08 7.22 -0.65
C ARG A 35 2.07 7.63 -1.75
N LEU A 36 1.77 8.69 -2.50
CA LEU A 36 2.63 9.22 -3.56
C LEU A 36 3.98 9.74 -3.05
N PHE A 37 4.06 10.06 -1.76
CA PHE A 37 5.22 10.70 -1.14
C PHE A 37 5.94 9.79 -0.15
N LEU A 38 5.55 8.52 -0.01
CA LEU A 38 6.22 7.58 0.90
C LEU A 38 7.74 7.51 0.68
N PRO A 39 8.29 7.49 -0.55
CA PRO A 39 9.74 7.50 -0.75
C PRO A 39 10.43 8.77 -0.23
N LEU A 40 9.73 9.91 -0.21
CA LEU A 40 10.26 11.17 0.32
C LEU A 40 10.14 11.24 1.85
N ILE A 41 9.05 10.70 2.41
CA ILE A 41 8.76 10.73 3.85
C ILE A 41 9.64 9.70 4.59
N LEU A 42 9.84 8.53 4.00
CA LEU A 42 10.53 7.39 4.60
C LEU A 42 11.94 7.24 4.02
N SER A 43 12.73 8.31 4.08
CA SER A 43 14.06 8.39 3.43
C SER A 43 15.08 7.36 3.92
N ASN A 44 14.86 6.77 5.10
CA ASN A 44 15.75 5.77 5.72
C ASN A 44 15.12 4.37 5.75
N VAL A 45 14.06 4.14 4.97
CA VAL A 45 13.38 2.84 4.85
C VAL A 45 13.62 2.29 3.47
N ASP A 46 14.37 1.19 3.39
CA ASP A 46 14.71 0.54 2.12
C ASP A 46 13.49 -0.17 1.49
N SER A 47 12.72 -0.87 2.32
CA SER A 47 11.57 -1.67 1.92
C SER A 47 10.49 -1.58 2.99
N LEU A 48 9.21 -1.58 2.59
CA LEU A 48 8.07 -1.64 3.51
C LEU A 48 6.87 -2.35 2.88
N LEU A 49 5.96 -2.83 3.73
CA LEU A 49 4.64 -3.29 3.33
C LEU A 49 3.61 -2.24 3.77
N TYR A 50 2.94 -1.59 2.82
CA TYR A 50 1.88 -0.62 3.08
C TYR A 50 0.52 -1.34 3.06
N VAL A 51 -0.22 -1.26 4.16
CA VAL A 51 -1.54 -1.90 4.30
C VAL A 51 -2.54 -0.95 4.93
N ASP A 52 -3.82 -1.14 4.59
CA ASP A 52 -4.91 -0.43 5.24
C ASP A 52 -5.10 -0.93 6.68
N THR A 53 -5.70 -0.09 7.51
CA THR A 53 -5.86 -0.35 8.96
C THR A 53 -6.87 -1.45 9.27
N ASP A 54 -7.71 -1.81 8.31
CA ASP A 54 -8.74 -2.85 8.40
C ASP A 54 -8.33 -4.17 7.74
N ILE A 55 -7.04 -4.34 7.43
CA ILE A 55 -6.50 -5.59 6.90
C ILE A 55 -6.32 -6.63 8.03
N LEU A 56 -6.84 -7.83 7.78
CA LEU A 56 -6.59 -9.02 8.58
C LEU A 56 -5.69 -9.99 7.83
N PHE A 57 -4.49 -10.24 8.35
CA PHE A 57 -3.60 -11.25 7.80
C PHE A 57 -4.03 -12.65 8.27
N LEU A 58 -4.35 -13.53 7.32
CA LEU A 58 -4.71 -14.93 7.58
C LEU A 58 -3.50 -15.88 7.60
N ARG A 59 -2.33 -15.36 7.23
CA ARG A 59 -1.04 -16.07 7.17
C ARG A 59 0.07 -15.16 7.71
N PRO A 60 1.23 -15.71 8.14
CA PRO A 60 2.35 -14.91 8.57
C PRO A 60 2.76 -13.87 7.52
N VAL A 61 2.96 -12.62 7.95
CA VAL A 61 3.37 -11.51 7.07
C VAL A 61 4.75 -11.79 6.43
N ASP A 62 5.60 -12.55 7.13
CA ASP A 62 6.91 -12.99 6.65
C ASP A 62 6.85 -13.78 5.33
N ASP A 63 5.73 -14.44 5.01
CA ASP A 63 5.54 -15.14 3.74
C ASP A 63 5.56 -14.14 2.56
N ILE A 64 4.83 -13.03 2.69
CA ILE A 64 4.78 -11.96 1.67
C ILE A 64 6.14 -11.29 1.59
N TRP A 65 6.76 -11.01 2.75
CA TRP A 65 8.08 -10.41 2.80
C TRP A 65 9.14 -11.28 2.10
N SER A 66 9.10 -12.59 2.32
CA SER A 66 10.00 -13.56 1.69
C SER A 66 9.78 -13.68 0.19
N PHE A 67 8.54 -13.46 -0.29
CA PHE A 67 8.23 -13.37 -1.71
C PHE A 67 8.83 -12.11 -2.33
N LEU A 68 8.63 -10.94 -1.71
CA LEU A 68 9.14 -9.66 -2.22
C LEU A 68 10.68 -9.61 -2.26
N LYS A 69 11.37 -10.25 -1.31
CA LYS A 69 12.84 -10.38 -1.32
C LYS A 69 13.42 -11.10 -2.55
N LYS A 70 12.59 -11.81 -3.33
CA LYS A 70 13.01 -12.48 -4.56
C LYS A 70 13.00 -11.55 -5.78
N PHE A 71 12.56 -10.30 -5.61
CA PHE A 71 12.55 -9.32 -6.68
C PHE A 71 13.97 -9.01 -7.13
N ASN A 72 14.16 -8.89 -8.44
CA ASN A 72 15.40 -8.44 -9.04
C ASN A 72 15.35 -6.92 -9.32
N SER A 73 16.40 -6.39 -9.94
CA SER A 73 16.53 -4.96 -10.23
C SER A 73 15.48 -4.37 -11.18
N THR A 74 14.65 -5.18 -11.84
CA THR A 74 13.58 -4.70 -12.72
C THR A 74 12.19 -4.75 -12.09
N GLN A 75 12.05 -5.32 -10.89
CA GLN A 75 10.77 -5.51 -10.20
C GLN A 75 10.66 -4.54 -9.02
N ILE A 76 9.77 -3.55 -9.11
CA ILE A 76 9.63 -2.48 -8.10
C ILE A 76 8.38 -2.61 -7.22
N ALA A 77 7.38 -3.39 -7.63
CA ALA A 77 6.13 -3.59 -6.89
C ALA A 77 5.42 -4.90 -7.29
N ALA A 78 4.69 -5.49 -6.35
CA ALA A 78 3.72 -6.54 -6.58
C ALA A 78 2.31 -5.96 -6.48
N MET A 79 1.37 -6.48 -7.26
CA MET A 79 -0.04 -6.08 -7.17
C MET A 79 -0.93 -7.33 -7.23
N ALA A 80 -2.10 -7.26 -6.60
CA ALA A 80 -3.11 -8.30 -6.61
C ALA A 80 -4.39 -7.76 -7.26
N PRO A 81 -5.25 -8.63 -7.81
CA PRO A 81 -6.62 -8.28 -8.18
C PRO A 81 -7.34 -7.53 -7.07
N GLU A 82 -8.14 -6.52 -7.43
CA GLU A 82 -8.91 -5.75 -6.45
C GLU A 82 -10.04 -6.60 -5.81
N HIS A 83 -10.68 -7.49 -6.59
CA HIS A 83 -11.56 -8.55 -6.06
C HIS A 83 -11.40 -9.86 -6.84
N GLU A 84 -11.81 -10.98 -6.23
CA GLU A 84 -11.90 -12.28 -6.91
C GLU A 84 -13.08 -12.35 -7.90
N GLU A 85 -14.18 -11.66 -7.59
CA GLU A 85 -15.40 -11.63 -8.41
C GLU A 85 -15.46 -10.34 -9.26
N PRO A 86 -15.36 -10.46 -10.60
CA PRO A 86 -15.37 -9.31 -11.51
C PRO A 86 -16.61 -8.41 -11.38
N ARG A 87 -17.75 -8.91 -10.91
CA ARG A 87 -18.97 -8.09 -10.79
C ARG A 87 -18.95 -7.14 -9.59
N ILE A 88 -18.02 -7.33 -8.64
CA ILE A 88 -17.95 -6.52 -7.42
C ILE A 88 -17.02 -5.32 -7.61
N GLY A 89 -15.94 -5.51 -8.37
CA GLY A 89 -14.86 -4.54 -8.45
C GLY A 89 -15.26 -3.16 -8.98
N TRP A 90 -14.71 -2.11 -8.38
CA TRP A 90 -15.02 -0.75 -8.79
C TRP A 90 -14.33 -0.41 -10.12
N TYR A 91 -13.06 -0.80 -10.26
CA TYR A 91 -12.23 -0.38 -11.39
C TYR A 91 -12.73 -0.94 -12.72
N ASN A 92 -12.99 -2.24 -12.81
CA ASN A 92 -13.43 -2.83 -14.08
C ASN A 92 -14.84 -2.38 -14.49
N ARG A 93 -15.65 -1.85 -13.56
CA ARG A 93 -17.03 -1.39 -13.81
C ARG A 93 -17.14 0.09 -14.11
N PHE A 94 -16.33 0.92 -13.46
CA PHE A 94 -16.52 2.36 -13.42
C PHE A 94 -15.28 3.18 -13.76
N ALA A 95 -14.08 2.57 -13.81
CA ALA A 95 -12.89 3.31 -14.18
C ALA A 95 -13.00 3.83 -15.62
N ARG A 96 -12.72 5.13 -15.78
CA ARG A 96 -12.61 5.78 -17.09
C ARG A 96 -11.15 5.87 -17.56
N HIS A 97 -10.21 5.50 -16.69
CA HIS A 97 -8.80 5.35 -17.00
C HIS A 97 -8.48 3.89 -17.34
N PRO A 98 -7.37 3.61 -18.03
CA PRO A 98 -6.91 2.25 -18.26
C PRO A 98 -6.80 1.47 -16.94
N TYR A 99 -7.14 0.19 -16.98
CA TYR A 99 -6.91 -0.79 -15.93
C TYR A 99 -6.40 -2.09 -16.56
N TYR A 100 -5.78 -2.95 -15.76
CA TYR A 100 -5.20 -4.21 -16.24
C TYR A 100 -5.98 -5.42 -15.72
N GLY A 101 -6.17 -6.43 -16.56
CA GLY A 101 -6.82 -7.69 -16.20
C GLY A 101 -8.34 -7.59 -16.01
N LYS A 102 -9.00 -8.76 -15.87
CA LYS A 102 -10.46 -8.88 -15.82
C LYS A 102 -11.08 -8.21 -14.57
N THR A 103 -10.36 -8.26 -13.46
CA THR A 103 -10.79 -7.81 -12.13
C THR A 103 -10.21 -6.46 -11.74
N GLY A 104 -9.49 -5.80 -12.66
CA GLY A 104 -8.66 -4.66 -12.31
C GLY A 104 -7.43 -5.07 -11.48
N ILE A 105 -6.44 -4.19 -11.54
CA ILE A 105 -5.30 -4.09 -10.63
C ILE A 105 -5.24 -2.63 -10.21
#